data_AF-A0A2N2T0J5-F1
#
_entry.id   AF-A0A2N2T0J5-F1
#
_cell.length_a   1.000
_cell.length_b   1.000
_cell.length_c   1.000
_cell.angle_alpha   90.00
_cell.angle_beta   90.00
_cell.angle_gamma   90.00
#
_symmetry.space_group_name_H-M   'P 1'
#
loop_
_entity.id
_entity.type
_entity.pdbx_description
1 polymer ?
#
loop_
_entity_poly.entity_id
_entity_poly.type
_entity_poly.pdbx_seq_one_letter_code
_entity_poly.pdbx_strand_id
1 'polypeptide(L)'
;MNLKRKNWIRALTAHPAPALNALADRLTAGYEIALTSLPQAGLGLLTLTDGAFHEPYYLGEFPLSTCRVELALPDGRRAEGGAQVMADDAELARSLAILEAILAARLPGWEQVSAHVES
;
A
#
# COMPACT_ATOMS: atom_id res chain seq x y z
N MET A 1 -2.57 -13.47 -12.35
CA MET A 1 -3.21 -12.56 -11.39
C MET A 1 -4.74 -12.56 -11.49
N ASN A 2 -5.39 -13.39 -10.66
CA ASN A 2 -6.86 -13.48 -10.53
C ASN A 2 -7.41 -12.61 -9.37
N LEU A 3 -6.53 -12.06 -8.54
CA LEU A 3 -6.92 -11.23 -7.40
C LEU A 3 -7.21 -9.78 -7.84
N LYS A 4 -8.38 -9.25 -7.48
CA LYS A 4 -8.76 -7.85 -7.76
C LYS A 4 -7.84 -6.88 -7.02
N ARG A 5 -7.51 -5.73 -7.64
CA ARG A 5 -6.64 -4.66 -7.10
C ARG A 5 -6.93 -4.30 -5.65
N LYS A 6 -8.21 -4.16 -5.28
CA LYS A 6 -8.65 -3.85 -3.90
C LYS A 6 -8.19 -4.84 -2.82
N ASN A 7 -7.78 -6.05 -3.21
CA ASN A 7 -7.33 -7.09 -2.30
C ASN A 7 -5.78 -7.21 -2.26
N TRP A 8 -5.04 -6.49 -3.10
CA TRP A 8 -3.58 -6.64 -3.19
C TRP A 8 -2.88 -6.22 -1.89
N ILE A 9 -3.25 -5.09 -1.31
CA ILE A 9 -2.67 -4.63 -0.03
C ILE A 9 -2.92 -5.66 1.07
N ARG A 10 -4.12 -6.24 1.12
CA ARG A 10 -4.44 -7.31 2.07
C ARG A 10 -3.58 -8.57 1.85
N ALA A 11 -3.33 -8.95 0.60
CA ALA A 11 -2.49 -10.10 0.27
C ALA A 11 -1.01 -9.83 0.62
N LEU A 12 -0.49 -8.65 0.24
CA LEU A 12 0.89 -8.25 0.57
C LEU A 12 1.12 -8.22 2.08
N THR A 13 0.17 -7.70 2.86
CA THR A 13 0.27 -7.63 4.34
C THR A 13 0.15 -8.98 5.05
N ALA A 14 -0.11 -10.08 4.33
CA ALA A 14 0.07 -11.43 4.87
C ALA A 14 1.55 -11.82 5.02
N HIS A 15 2.46 -11.08 4.38
CA HIS A 15 3.91 -11.26 4.49
C HIS A 15 4.52 -10.36 5.56
N PRO A 16 5.67 -10.73 6.15
CA PRO A 16 6.37 -9.88 7.11
C PRO A 16 6.79 -8.53 6.49
N ALA A 17 6.57 -7.43 7.20
CA ALA A 17 6.93 -6.08 6.75
C ALA A 17 8.40 -5.94 6.28
N PRO A 18 9.41 -6.50 6.98
CA PRO A 18 10.80 -6.42 6.51
C PRO A 18 11.03 -7.05 5.12
N ALA A 19 10.28 -8.10 4.78
CA ALA A 19 10.37 -8.74 3.47
C ALA A 19 9.80 -7.84 2.36
N LEU A 20 8.69 -7.14 2.65
CA LEU A 20 8.06 -6.19 1.73
C LEU A 20 8.92 -4.94 1.54
N ASN A 21 9.52 -4.42 2.61
CA ASN A 21 10.43 -3.26 2.54
C ASN A 21 11.66 -3.59 1.69
N ALA A 22 12.31 -4.72 1.96
CA ALA A 22 13.46 -5.17 1.17
C ALA A 22 13.09 -5.42 -0.30
N LEU A 23 11.88 -5.92 -0.58
CA LEU A 23 11.40 -6.09 -1.96
C LEU A 23 11.20 -4.74 -2.65
N ALA A 24 10.53 -3.79 -2.00
CA ALA A 24 10.28 -2.46 -2.56
C ALA A 24 11.59 -1.71 -2.86
N ASP A 25 12.54 -1.70 -1.92
CA ASP A 25 13.83 -1.06 -2.09
C ASP A 25 14.63 -1.68 -3.24
N ARG A 26 14.65 -3.01 -3.33
CA ARG A 26 15.35 -3.72 -4.40
C ARG A 26 14.75 -3.45 -5.78
N LEU A 27 13.42 -3.42 -5.90
CA LEU A 27 12.74 -3.22 -7.19
C LEU A 27 12.80 -1.78 -7.68
N THR A 28 12.91 -0.82 -6.77
CA THR A 28 13.00 0.61 -7.09
C THR A 28 14.43 1.14 -7.12
N ALA A 29 15.44 0.25 -7.09
CA ALA A 29 16.83 0.65 -7.28
C ALA A 29 16.99 1.38 -8.62
N GLY A 30 17.25 2.69 -8.56
CA GLY A 30 17.39 3.55 -9.73
C GLY A 30 16.09 4.19 -10.25
N TYR A 31 14.98 4.08 -9.51
CA TYR A 31 13.75 4.81 -9.80
C TYR A 31 13.77 6.14 -9.04
N GLU A 32 13.17 7.17 -9.62
CA GLU A 32 12.79 8.36 -8.88
C GLU A 32 11.45 8.11 -8.19
N ILE A 33 11.37 8.39 -6.89
CA ILE A 33 10.17 8.16 -6.07
C ILE A 33 9.73 9.51 -5.49
N ALA A 34 8.63 10.05 -6.01
CA ALA A 34 8.02 11.26 -5.51
C ALA A 34 6.87 10.91 -4.56
N LEU A 35 6.84 11.54 -3.37
CA LEU A 35 5.75 11.37 -2.41
C LEU A 35 4.62 12.35 -2.75
N THR A 36 3.52 11.85 -3.30
CA THR A 36 2.31 12.67 -3.53
C THR A 36 1.48 12.80 -2.24
N SER A 37 1.71 11.91 -1.28
CA SER A 37 1.35 12.08 0.13
C SER A 37 2.48 11.54 0.98
N LEU A 38 2.87 12.28 2.02
CA LEU A 38 3.87 11.80 2.97
C LEU A 38 3.42 10.48 3.60
N PRO A 39 4.35 9.53 3.84
CA PRO A 39 4.09 8.40 4.72
C PRO A 39 3.69 8.93 6.09
N GLN A 40 2.50 8.54 6.55
CA GLN A 40 1.96 8.96 7.83
C GLN A 40 1.47 7.74 8.58
N ALA A 41 1.86 7.62 9.84
CA ALA A 41 1.23 6.74 10.82
C ALA A 41 0.39 7.59 11.76
N GLY A 42 -0.83 7.13 12.04
CA GLY A 42 -1.80 7.86 12.84
C GLY A 42 -3.00 7.00 13.18
N LEU A 43 -4.16 7.63 13.37
CA LEU A 43 -5.36 6.97 13.83
C LEU A 43 -6.49 7.11 12.81
N GLY A 44 -7.12 5.97 12.50
CA GLY A 44 -8.38 5.90 11.77
C GLY A 44 -9.54 5.83 12.75
N LEU A 45 -10.61 6.58 12.49
CA LEU A 45 -11.82 6.57 13.31
C LEU A 45 -12.77 5.47 12.83
N LEU A 46 -13.13 4.55 13.72
CA LEU A 46 -14.08 3.48 13.43
C LEU A 46 -15.50 3.97 13.64
N THR A 47 -16.28 3.99 12.56
CA THR A 47 -17.71 4.31 12.59
C THR A 47 -18.55 3.05 12.40
N LEU A 48 -19.64 2.96 13.15
CA LEU A 48 -20.68 1.96 12.98
C LEU A 48 -22.03 2.68 12.84
N THR A 49 -22.87 2.23 11.92
CA THR A 49 -24.27 2.67 11.87
C THR A 49 -25.06 1.84 12.87
N ASP A 50 -25.63 2.50 13.88
CA ASP A 50 -26.46 1.84 14.89
C ASP A 50 -27.71 1.18 14.27
N GLY A 51 -28.14 0.05 14.84
CA GLY A 51 -29.29 -0.71 14.35
C GLY A 51 -30.65 -0.16 14.79
N ALA A 52 -30.70 0.67 15.84
CA ALA A 52 -31.95 1.22 16.35
C ALA A 52 -32.32 2.56 15.69
N PHE A 53 -31.35 3.48 15.59
CA PHE A 53 -31.56 4.83 15.07
C PHE A 53 -30.97 5.05 13.68
N HIS A 54 -30.18 4.11 13.16
CA HIS A 54 -29.49 4.23 11.86
C HIS A 54 -28.57 5.45 11.73
N GLU A 55 -28.09 5.96 12.86
CA GLU A 55 -27.14 7.07 12.92
C GLU A 55 -25.69 6.56 13.05
N PRO A 56 -24.69 7.31 12.53
CA PRO A 56 -23.30 6.97 12.72
C PRO A 56 -22.87 7.17 14.18
N TYR A 57 -22.24 6.14 14.74
CA TYR A 57 -21.68 6.10 16.08
C TYR A 57 -20.18 5.80 16.02
N TYR A 58 -19.39 6.49 16.85
CA TYR A 58 -17.94 6.32 16.91
C TYR A 58 -17.56 5.22 17.91
N LEU A 59 -16.95 4.14 17.42
CA LEU A 59 -16.52 3.00 18.24
C LEU A 59 -15.12 3.17 18.84
N GLY A 60 -14.38 4.20 18.42
CA GLY A 60 -13.00 4.46 18.82
C GLY A 60 -12.06 4.52 17.63
N GLU A 61 -10.76 4.40 17.89
CA GLU A 61 -9.68 4.60 16.94
C GLU A 61 -8.87 3.32 16.71
N PHE A 62 -8.24 3.20 15.53
CA PHE A 62 -7.31 2.11 15.20
C PHE A 62 -6.06 2.67 14.51
N PRO A 63 -4.89 2.02 14.67
CA PRO A 63 -3.67 2.47 14.00
C PRO A 63 -3.84 2.36 12.48
N LEU A 64 -3.54 3.45 11.77
CA LEU A 64 -3.64 3.55 10.33
C LEU A 64 -2.39 4.21 9.78
N SER A 65 -1.73 3.53 8.85
CA SER A 65 -0.63 4.09 8.08
C SER A 65 -1.01 4.25 6.62
N THR A 66 -0.66 5.39 6.03
CA THR A 66 -1.01 5.73 4.65
C THR A 66 0.17 6.31 3.90
N CYS A 67 0.22 6.07 2.58
CA CYS A 67 1.21 6.68 1.70
C CYS A 67 0.68 6.72 0.26
N ARG A 68 1.11 7.72 -0.52
CA ARG A 68 0.94 7.77 -1.97
C ARG A 68 2.23 8.19 -2.65
N VAL A 69 2.54 7.52 -3.75
CA VAL A 69 3.79 7.70 -4.49
C VAL A 69 3.53 7.85 -5.99
N GLU A 70 4.40 8.59 -6.66
CA GLU A 70 4.64 8.51 -8.10
C GLU A 70 6.04 7.95 -8.31
N LEU A 71 6.14 6.89 -9.12
CA LEU A 71 7.39 6.29 -9.57
C LEU A 71 7.71 6.83 -10.96
N ALA A 72 8.96 7.22 -11.19
CA ALA A 72 9.48 7.54 -12.52
C ALA A 72 10.74 6.70 -12.80
N LEU A 73 10.73 6.03 -13.96
CA LEU A 73 11.82 5.17 -14.41
C LEU A 73 12.75 5.94 -15.36
N PRO A 74 14.04 5.55 -15.48
CA PRO A 74 14.98 6.15 -16.42
C PRO A 74 14.55 6.05 -17.90
N ASP A 75 13.70 5.07 -18.23
CA ASP A 75 13.13 4.89 -19.57
C ASP A 75 11.91 5.79 -19.86
N GLY A 76 11.55 6.66 -18.91
CA GLY A 76 10.46 7.62 -19.03
C GLY A 76 9.09 7.10 -18.58
N ARG A 77 8.96 5.81 -18.20
CA ARG A 77 7.69 5.29 -17.66
C ARG A 77 7.39 5.89 -16.30
N ARG A 78 6.10 6.08 -16.02
CA ARG A 78 5.60 6.57 -14.74
C ARG A 78 4.45 5.72 -14.22
N ALA A 79 4.32 5.62 -12.90
CA ALA A 79 3.24 4.90 -12.26
C ALA A 79 2.89 5.51 -10.90
N GLU A 80 1.60 5.63 -10.61
CA GLU A 80 1.12 6.03 -9.29
C GLU A 80 0.72 4.79 -8.48
N GLY A 81 0.94 4.88 -7.17
CA GLY A 81 0.43 3.88 -6.24
C GLY A 81 0.08 4.46 -4.88
N GLY A 82 -0.72 3.70 -4.15
CA GLY A 82 -1.20 4.12 -2.83
C GLY A 82 -1.50 2.94 -1.93
N ALA A 83 -1.27 3.15 -0.62
CA ALA A 83 -1.58 2.17 0.39
C ALA A 83 -2.23 2.82 1.62
N GLN A 84 -3.13 2.05 2.22
CA GLN A 84 -3.71 2.28 3.54
C GLN A 84 -3.69 0.93 4.27
N VAL A 85 -3.05 0.89 5.44
CA VAL A 85 -2.85 -0.35 6.20
C VAL A 85 -3.12 -0.10 7.67
N MET A 86 -3.82 -1.03 8.32
CA MET A 86 -4.07 -0.99 9.77
C MET A 86 -2.78 -1.38 10.52
N ALA A 87 -1.85 -0.43 10.61
CA ALA A 87 -0.55 -0.57 11.24
C ALA A 87 -0.06 0.80 11.71
N ASP A 88 0.87 0.80 12.67
CA ASP A 88 1.62 1.98 13.10
C ASP A 88 3.03 1.93 12.47
N ASP A 89 3.07 1.88 11.13
CA ASP A 89 4.28 1.67 10.35
C ASP A 89 4.17 2.42 9.01
N ALA A 90 4.70 3.64 8.98
CA ALA A 90 4.72 4.49 7.80
C ALA A 90 5.65 3.93 6.70
N GLU A 91 6.70 3.19 7.07
CA GLU A 91 7.63 2.58 6.11
C GLU A 91 6.93 1.45 5.35
N LEU A 92 6.19 0.59 6.05
CA LEU A 92 5.34 -0.43 5.44
C LEU A 92 4.32 0.20 4.47
N ALA A 93 3.65 1.29 4.86
CA ALA A 93 2.71 1.97 3.97
C ALA A 93 3.40 2.49 2.69
N ARG A 94 4.62 3.01 2.79
CA ARG A 94 5.41 3.43 1.62
C ARG A 94 5.75 2.24 0.72
N SER A 95 6.28 1.16 1.29
CA SER A 95 6.64 -0.05 0.56
C SER A 95 5.43 -0.65 -0.16
N LEU A 96 4.29 -0.71 0.51
CA LEU A 96 3.03 -1.16 -0.08
C LEU A 96 2.59 -0.27 -1.25
N ALA A 97 2.67 1.06 -1.12
CA ALA A 97 2.32 1.98 -2.21
C ALA A 97 3.22 1.80 -3.45
N ILE A 98 4.51 1.55 -3.22
CA ILE A 98 5.49 1.24 -4.29
C ILE A 98 5.15 -0.07 -5.00
N LEU A 99 4.94 -1.16 -4.23
CA LEU A 99 4.65 -2.48 -4.79
C LEU A 99 3.31 -2.47 -5.55
N GLU A 100 2.34 -1.73 -5.05
CA GLU A 100 1.04 -1.49 -5.69
C GLU A 100 1.21 -0.78 -7.04
N ALA A 101 2.02 0.29 -7.12
CA ALA A 101 2.33 0.99 -8.37
C ALA A 101 3.03 0.09 -9.40
N ILE A 102 4.06 -0.66 -8.96
CA ILE A 102 4.80 -1.60 -9.81
C ILE A 102 3.85 -2.64 -10.41
N LEU A 103 2.99 -3.21 -9.58
CA LEU A 103 2.04 -4.24 -9.99
C LEU A 103 0.95 -3.70 -10.91
N ALA A 104 0.42 -2.50 -10.62
CA ALA A 104 -0.62 -1.86 -11.41
C ALA A 104 -0.15 -1.47 -12.82
N ALA A 105 1.05 -0.91 -12.93
CA ALA A 105 1.62 -0.46 -14.21
C ALA A 105 2.49 -1.52 -14.90
N ARG A 106 2.60 -2.72 -14.31
CA ARG A 106 3.49 -3.80 -14.78
C ARG A 106 4.92 -3.31 -15.05
N LEU A 107 5.45 -2.54 -14.11
CA LEU A 107 6.85 -2.07 -14.15
C LEU A 107 7.80 -3.27 -13.96
N PRO A 108 9.09 -3.15 -14.35
CA PRO A 108 10.06 -4.22 -14.16
C PRO A 108 10.01 -4.82 -12.75
N GLY A 109 9.89 -6.14 -12.66
CA GLY A 109 9.77 -6.86 -11.38
C GLY A 109 8.33 -7.07 -10.88
N TRP A 110 7.31 -6.63 -11.63
CA TRP A 110 5.90 -6.86 -11.27
C TRP A 110 5.55 -8.34 -11.10
N GLU A 111 6.22 -9.26 -11.80
CA GLU A 111 6.02 -10.70 -11.66
C GLU A 111 6.40 -11.18 -10.25
N GLN A 112 7.46 -10.60 -9.66
CA GLN A 112 7.86 -10.90 -8.28
C GLN A 112 6.82 -10.43 -7.29
N VAL A 113 6.26 -9.23 -7.51
CA VAL A 113 5.17 -8.70 -6.67
C VAL A 113 3.91 -9.55 -6.83
N SER A 114 3.56 -9.96 -8.06
CA SER A 114 2.42 -10.84 -8.34
C SER A 114 2.55 -12.17 -7.61
N ALA A 115 3.75 -12.74 -7.52
CA ALA A 115 3.99 -13.98 -6.78
C ALA A 115 3.67 -13.85 -5.28
N HIS A 116 3.99 -12.71 -4.66
CA HIS A 116 3.63 -12.44 -3.25
C HIS A 116 2.14 -12.22 -3.05
N VAL A 117 1.43 -11.73 -4.08
CA VAL A 117 -0.04 -11.52 -4.02
C VAL A 117 -0.80 -12.85 -4.19
N GLU A 118 -0.20 -13.83 -4.86
CA GLU A 118 -0.83 -15.12 -5.16
C GLU A 118 -0.48 -16.24 -4.15
N SER A 119 0.55 -16.04 -3.32
CA SER A 119 0.98 -16.96 -2.24
C SER A 119 0.19 -16.75 -0.96
#